data_AF-A0A920GHY9-F1
#
_entry.id   AF-A0A920GHY9-F1
#
_cell.length_a   1.000
_cell.length_b   1.000
_cell.length_c   1.000
_cell.angle_alpha   90.00
_cell.angle_beta   90.00
_cell.angle_gamma   90.00
#
_symmetry.space_group_name_H-M   'P 1'
#
loop_
_entity.id
_entity.type
_entity.pdbx_description
1 polymer ?
#
loop_
_entity_poly.entity_id
_entity_poly.type
_entity_poly.pdbx_seq_one_letter_code
_entity_poly.pdbx_strand_id
1 'polypeptide(L)'
;MMESMIEGLTPSRAEVNDVANSVMDGADAVMLSGETSVGKYPVEVIQTMRKIVVHVEKSPLIHKHSQAPQNKNDRFITKSTCYHAALMATEIEAKAICTLTNSGYTAYQISAWRPDSSILVFTPNRRILTQLNLLWGVKCHYYDRFVSTDETVVDVNLIAKEKAMSKQVTHL
;
A
#
# COMPACT_ATOMS: atom_id res chain seq x y z
N MET A 1 3.90 12.54 -15.99
CA MET A 1 2.66 12.71 -15.20
C MET A 1 2.54 14.13 -14.66
N MET A 2 3.67 14.77 -14.29
CA MET A 2 3.73 16.20 -13.93
C MET A 2 4.83 16.89 -14.73
N GLU A 3 4.74 16.80 -16.06
CA GLU A 3 5.76 17.26 -17.01
C GLU A 3 6.08 18.76 -16.87
N SER A 4 5.08 19.58 -16.52
CA SER A 4 5.31 21.01 -16.25
C SER A 4 6.27 21.25 -15.07
N MET A 5 6.43 20.28 -14.17
CA MET A 5 7.36 20.36 -13.04
C MET A 5 8.82 20.04 -13.41
N ILE A 6 9.12 19.69 -14.67
CA ILE A 6 10.51 19.61 -15.15
C ILE A 6 11.18 20.99 -15.05
N GLU A 7 10.44 22.03 -15.45
CA GLU A 7 10.93 23.42 -15.52
C GLU A 7 10.26 24.34 -14.49
N GLY A 8 9.06 23.98 -14.01
CA GLY A 8 8.26 24.77 -13.07
C GLY A 8 8.20 24.16 -11.66
N LEU A 9 7.88 24.99 -10.66
CA LEU A 9 7.71 24.56 -9.26
C LEU A 9 6.31 24.00 -8.94
N THR A 10 5.35 24.17 -9.83
CA THR A 10 3.95 23.80 -9.61
C THR A 10 3.38 23.10 -10.82
N PRO A 11 2.63 21.99 -10.63
CA PRO A 11 1.96 21.32 -11.73
C PRO A 11 0.76 22.14 -12.22
N SER A 12 0.33 21.88 -13.44
CA SER A 12 -0.93 22.37 -13.98
C SER A 12 -2.13 21.68 -13.30
N ARG A 13 -3.31 22.31 -13.40
CA ARG A 13 -4.56 21.70 -12.92
C ARG A 13 -4.87 20.37 -13.62
N ALA A 14 -4.48 20.24 -14.89
CA ALA A 14 -4.71 19.02 -15.66
C ALA A 14 -3.88 17.85 -15.12
N GLU A 15 -2.59 18.08 -14.82
CA GLU A 15 -1.70 17.05 -14.27
C GLU A 15 -2.11 16.62 -12.86
N VAL A 16 -2.57 17.56 -12.02
CA VAL A 16 -3.12 17.21 -10.71
C VAL A 16 -4.34 16.30 -10.84
N ASN A 17 -5.22 16.61 -11.80
CA ASN A 17 -6.43 15.82 -12.06
C ASN A 17 -6.08 14.42 -12.61
N ASP A 18 -5.08 14.33 -13.49
CA ASP A 18 -4.57 13.07 -14.05
C ASP A 18 -4.05 12.12 -12.97
N VAL A 19 -3.22 12.62 -12.05
CA VAL A 19 -2.75 11.86 -10.88
C VAL A 19 -3.92 11.43 -10.00
N ALA A 20 -4.85 12.35 -9.71
CA ALA A 20 -5.96 12.07 -8.81
C ALA A 20 -6.88 10.99 -9.37
N ASN A 21 -7.24 11.06 -10.66
CA ASN A 21 -8.08 10.06 -11.31
C ASN A 21 -7.38 8.71 -11.36
N SER A 22 -6.08 8.67 -11.67
CA SER A 22 -5.31 7.42 -11.66
C SER A 22 -5.40 6.68 -10.33
N VAL A 23 -5.32 7.42 -9.21
CA VAL A 23 -5.46 6.86 -7.86
C VAL A 23 -6.91 6.42 -7.59
N MET A 24 -7.91 7.22 -7.97
CA MET A 24 -9.33 6.88 -7.80
C MET A 24 -9.75 5.65 -8.62
N ASP A 25 -9.18 5.49 -9.81
CA ASP A 25 -9.36 4.35 -10.70
C ASP A 25 -8.67 3.07 -10.16
N GLY A 26 -7.92 3.20 -9.07
CA GLY A 26 -7.34 2.08 -8.34
C GLY A 26 -5.90 1.75 -8.73
N ALA A 27 -5.11 2.69 -9.23
CA ALA A 27 -3.68 2.47 -9.41
C ALA A 27 -2.99 2.10 -8.09
N ASP A 28 -2.18 1.02 -8.10
CA ASP A 28 -1.37 0.62 -6.94
C ASP A 28 -0.11 1.50 -6.77
N ALA A 29 0.33 2.17 -7.83
CA ALA A 29 1.50 3.06 -7.81
C ALA A 29 1.39 4.10 -8.93
N VAL A 30 2.03 5.26 -8.72
CA VAL A 30 2.21 6.32 -9.71
C VAL A 30 3.70 6.53 -9.99
N MET A 31 4.02 6.93 -11.22
CA MET A 31 5.41 7.02 -11.69
C MET A 31 5.80 8.45 -12.07
N LEU A 32 7.01 8.83 -11.70
CA LEU A 32 7.70 10.03 -12.17
C LEU A 32 8.90 9.58 -13.03
N SER A 33 9.11 10.28 -14.14
CA SER A 33 10.09 9.93 -15.18
C SER A 33 11.12 11.06 -15.34
N GLY A 34 10.93 11.94 -16.33
CA GLY A 34 11.81 13.08 -16.58
C GLY A 34 11.81 14.07 -15.43
N GLU A 35 10.70 14.15 -14.70
CA GLU A 35 10.49 15.07 -13.58
C GLU A 35 11.53 14.88 -12.46
N THR A 36 11.89 13.63 -12.15
CA THR A 36 12.86 13.30 -11.08
C THR A 36 14.26 13.02 -11.60
N SER A 37 14.40 12.56 -12.84
CA SER A 37 15.70 12.18 -13.42
C SER A 37 16.50 13.36 -13.96
N VAL A 38 15.84 14.31 -14.62
CA VAL A 38 16.49 15.47 -15.27
C VAL A 38 15.85 16.82 -14.92
N GLY A 39 14.72 16.81 -14.21
CA GLY A 39 14.00 18.02 -13.83
C GLY A 39 14.75 18.90 -12.83
N LYS A 40 14.42 20.20 -12.82
CA LYS A 40 15.04 21.20 -11.94
C LYS A 40 14.59 21.09 -10.48
N TYR A 41 13.45 20.45 -10.23
CA TYR A 41 12.79 20.39 -8.91
C TYR A 41 12.40 18.95 -8.51
N PRO A 42 13.36 18.00 -8.45
CA PRO A 42 13.07 16.57 -8.24
C PRO A 42 12.50 16.26 -6.85
N VAL A 43 12.78 17.09 -5.83
CA VAL A 43 12.26 16.89 -4.48
C VAL A 43 10.82 17.41 -4.38
N GLU A 44 10.56 18.58 -4.95
CA GLU A 44 9.28 19.27 -4.93
C GLU A 44 8.22 18.50 -5.71
N VAL A 45 8.60 17.87 -6.82
CA VAL A 45 7.68 17.01 -7.57
C VAL A 45 7.27 15.78 -6.76
N ILE A 46 8.19 15.14 -6.03
CA ILE A 46 7.85 14.02 -5.13
C ILE A 46 6.92 14.49 -4.00
N GLN A 47 7.21 15.64 -3.38
CA GLN A 47 6.37 16.21 -2.33
C GLN A 47 4.97 16.55 -2.85
N THR A 48 4.88 17.07 -4.07
CA THR A 48 3.61 17.43 -4.70
C THR A 48 2.80 16.19 -5.07
N MET A 49 3.43 15.18 -5.68
CA MET A 49 2.80 13.88 -5.94
C MET A 49 2.21 13.30 -4.65
N ARG A 50 3.03 13.24 -3.58
CA ARG A 50 2.60 12.74 -2.28
C ARG A 50 1.41 13.51 -1.71
N LYS A 51 1.39 14.84 -1.80
CA LYS A 51 0.27 15.66 -1.32
C LYS A 51 -1.03 15.33 -2.05
N ILE A 52 -0.98 15.16 -3.37
CA ILE A 52 -2.14 14.79 -4.18
C ILE A 52 -2.64 13.41 -3.76
N VAL A 53 -1.74 12.43 -3.70
CA VAL A 53 -2.07 11.05 -3.34
C VAL A 53 -2.69 10.96 -1.94
N VAL A 54 -2.06 11.56 -0.91
CA VAL A 54 -2.59 11.60 0.47
C VAL A 54 -3.98 12.23 0.54
N HIS A 55 -4.24 13.24 -0.29
CA HIS A 55 -5.53 13.91 -0.32
C HIS A 55 -6.61 13.01 -0.95
N VAL A 56 -6.28 12.37 -2.06
CA VAL A 56 -7.18 11.48 -2.79
C VAL A 56 -7.45 10.19 -2.01
N GLU A 57 -6.45 9.65 -1.30
CA GLU A 57 -6.58 8.49 -0.40
C GLU A 57 -7.70 8.64 0.65
N LYS A 58 -8.04 9.88 1.03
CA LYS A 58 -9.09 10.19 1.99
C LYS A 58 -10.45 10.42 1.34
N SER A 59 -10.52 10.37 0.02
CA SER A 59 -11.75 10.61 -0.73
C SER A 59 -12.68 9.39 -0.63
N PRO A 60 -14.00 9.60 -0.42
CA PRO A 60 -14.97 8.51 -0.49
C PRO A 60 -15.13 7.93 -1.91
N LEU A 61 -14.51 8.57 -2.91
CA LEU A 61 -14.56 8.15 -4.31
C LEU A 61 -13.61 6.99 -4.64
N ILE A 62 -12.72 6.60 -3.72
CA ILE A 62 -11.85 5.44 -3.94
C ILE A 62 -12.69 4.18 -4.04
N HIS A 63 -12.50 3.46 -5.14
CA HIS A 63 -13.21 2.22 -5.38
C HIS A 63 -12.73 1.14 -4.41
N LYS A 64 -13.57 0.79 -3.42
CA LYS A 64 -13.39 -0.37 -2.56
C LYS A 64 -14.27 -1.50 -3.08
N HIS A 65 -13.67 -2.64 -3.39
CA HIS A 65 -14.43 -3.85 -3.70
C HIS A 65 -15.20 -4.30 -2.46
N SER A 66 -16.53 -4.32 -2.52
CA SER A 66 -17.39 -4.67 -1.38
C SER A 66 -17.89 -6.11 -1.39
N GLN A 67 -17.82 -6.78 -2.54
CA GLN A 67 -18.37 -8.12 -2.70
C GLN A 67 -17.40 -9.19 -2.22
N ALA A 68 -17.89 -10.07 -1.34
CA ALA A 68 -17.15 -11.23 -0.90
C ALA A 68 -16.79 -12.14 -2.10
N PRO A 69 -15.64 -12.85 -2.04
CA PRO A 69 -15.28 -13.84 -3.05
C PRO A 69 -16.40 -14.87 -3.25
N GLN A 70 -16.88 -15.05 -4.49
CA GLN A 70 -17.92 -16.03 -4.81
C GLN A 70 -17.37 -17.30 -5.47
N ASN A 71 -16.23 -17.21 -6.15
CA ASN A 71 -15.66 -18.29 -6.93
C ASN A 71 -15.00 -19.35 -6.05
N LYS A 72 -15.65 -20.50 -5.88
CA LYS A 72 -15.19 -21.65 -5.10
C LYS A 72 -14.09 -22.46 -5.80
N ASN A 73 -12.93 -21.83 -6.05
CA ASN A 73 -11.73 -22.50 -6.54
C ASN A 73 -10.80 -22.91 -5.39
N ASP A 74 -9.65 -23.54 -5.70
CA ASP A 74 -8.67 -24.00 -4.69
C ASP A 74 -8.15 -22.87 -3.78
N ARG A 75 -8.23 -21.61 -4.23
CA ARG A 75 -7.79 -20.44 -3.47
C ARG A 75 -8.93 -19.74 -2.73
N PHE A 76 -10.14 -20.28 -2.78
CA PHE A 76 -11.33 -19.69 -2.17
C PHE A 76 -11.14 -19.41 -0.68
N ILE A 77 -10.56 -20.37 0.05
CA ILE A 77 -10.30 -20.22 1.49
C ILE A 77 -9.38 -19.03 1.74
N THR A 78 -8.21 -18.99 1.09
CA THR A 78 -7.26 -17.88 1.26
C THR A 78 -7.85 -16.53 0.87
N LYS A 79 -8.61 -16.46 -0.23
CA LYS A 79 -9.30 -15.25 -0.67
C LYS A 79 -10.32 -14.78 0.36
N SER A 80 -11.13 -15.70 0.88
CA SER A 80 -12.15 -15.41 1.89
C SER A 80 -11.51 -14.94 3.20
N THR A 81 -10.44 -15.60 3.66
CA THR A 81 -9.70 -15.16 4.85
C THR A 81 -9.12 -13.75 4.67
N CYS A 82 -8.51 -13.44 3.52
CA CYS A 82 -7.94 -12.11 3.26
C CYS A 82 -9.04 -11.04 3.18
N TYR A 83 -10.17 -11.35 2.55
CA TYR A 83 -11.35 -10.48 2.50
C TYR A 83 -11.86 -10.14 3.90
N HIS A 84 -12.11 -11.16 4.73
CA HIS A 84 -12.61 -10.95 6.08
C HIS A 84 -11.59 -10.26 7.00
N ALA A 85 -10.29 -10.51 6.81
CA ALA A 85 -9.25 -9.78 7.54
C ALA A 85 -9.25 -8.29 7.21
N ALA A 86 -9.38 -7.93 5.92
CA ALA A 86 -9.43 -6.53 5.48
C ALA A 86 -10.71 -5.82 5.94
N LEU A 87 -11.86 -6.50 5.87
CA LEU A 87 -13.13 -5.99 6.36
C LEU A 87 -13.09 -5.76 7.88
N MET A 88 -12.70 -6.77 8.65
CA MET A 88 -12.61 -6.68 10.11
C MET A 88 -11.66 -5.58 10.55
N ALA A 89 -10.49 -5.45 9.91
CA ALA A 89 -9.54 -4.39 10.22
C ALA A 89 -10.14 -2.99 10.04
N THR A 90 -11.00 -2.81 9.03
CA THR A 90 -11.72 -1.56 8.81
C THR A 90 -12.78 -1.33 9.89
N GLU A 91 -13.57 -2.35 10.22
CA GLU A 91 -14.64 -2.27 11.22
C GLU A 91 -14.14 -1.98 12.64
N ILE A 92 -12.99 -2.54 13.04
CA ILE A 92 -12.40 -2.31 14.37
C ILE A 92 -11.45 -1.12 14.41
N GLU A 93 -11.34 -0.37 13.31
CA GLU A 93 -10.38 0.74 13.15
C GLU A 93 -8.93 0.31 13.47
N ALA A 94 -8.54 -0.88 13.02
CA ALA A 94 -7.21 -1.42 13.24
C ALA A 94 -6.15 -0.51 12.59
N LYS A 95 -5.07 -0.24 13.33
CA LYS A 95 -3.96 0.56 12.79
C LYS A 95 -3.21 -0.15 11.66
N ALA A 96 -3.12 -1.49 11.74
CA ALA A 96 -2.41 -2.29 10.77
C ALA A 96 -2.91 -3.74 10.71
N ILE A 97 -2.86 -4.31 9.51
CA ILE A 97 -2.94 -5.75 9.26
C ILE A 97 -1.51 -6.26 9.10
N CYS A 98 -1.13 -7.26 9.89
CA CYS A 98 0.17 -7.90 9.79
C CYS A 98 0.03 -9.29 9.15
N THR A 99 0.84 -9.60 8.15
CA THR A 99 0.83 -10.92 7.49
C THR A 99 2.23 -11.44 7.22
N LEU A 100 2.41 -12.75 7.36
CA LEU A 100 3.59 -13.45 6.85
C LEU A 100 3.31 -14.04 5.48
N THR A 101 4.28 -13.99 4.56
CA THR A 101 4.12 -14.59 3.24
C THR A 101 5.48 -14.96 2.62
N ASN A 102 5.53 -16.10 1.91
CA ASN A 102 6.74 -16.50 1.17
C ASN A 102 6.65 -16.18 -0.33
N SER A 103 5.44 -16.24 -0.90
CA SER A 103 5.17 -15.97 -2.32
C SER A 103 4.65 -14.57 -2.59
N GLY A 104 4.18 -13.86 -1.57
CA GLY A 104 3.54 -12.54 -1.73
C GLY A 104 2.03 -12.61 -1.97
N TYR A 105 1.46 -13.80 -2.18
CA TYR A 105 0.04 -13.95 -2.55
C TYR A 105 -0.91 -13.34 -1.52
N THR A 106 -0.66 -13.56 -0.23
CA THR A 106 -1.49 -13.01 0.87
C THR A 106 -1.45 -11.48 0.87
N ALA A 107 -0.28 -10.87 0.67
CA ALA A 107 -0.13 -9.43 0.59
C ALA A 107 -0.92 -8.84 -0.58
N TYR A 108 -0.83 -9.47 -1.76
CA TYR A 108 -1.61 -9.10 -2.94
C TYR A 108 -3.12 -9.17 -2.68
N GLN A 109 -3.59 -10.25 -2.05
CA GLN A 109 -5.01 -10.42 -1.76
C GLN A 109 -5.53 -9.40 -0.74
N ILE A 110 -4.78 -9.09 0.32
CA ILE A 110 -5.20 -8.07 1.30
C ILE A 110 -5.20 -6.67 0.66
N SER A 111 -4.15 -6.33 -0.10
CA SER A 111 -4.02 -5.04 -0.81
C SER A 111 -5.16 -4.77 -1.80
N ALA A 112 -5.65 -5.81 -2.47
CA ALA A 112 -6.74 -5.71 -3.43
C ALA A 112 -8.06 -5.20 -2.80
N TRP A 113 -8.23 -5.39 -1.49
CA TRP A 113 -9.42 -4.90 -0.77
C TRP A 113 -9.30 -3.45 -0.29
N ARG A 114 -8.15 -2.80 -0.50
CA ARG A 114 -7.90 -1.38 -0.16
C ARG A 114 -8.34 -1.02 1.28
N PRO A 115 -7.93 -1.79 2.32
CA PRO A 115 -8.32 -1.49 3.70
C PRO A 115 -7.72 -0.15 4.17
N ASP A 116 -8.42 0.52 5.08
CA ASP A 116 -7.97 1.79 5.67
C ASP A 116 -6.78 1.61 6.63
N SER A 117 -6.55 0.39 7.09
CA SER A 117 -5.40 0.00 7.91
C SER A 117 -4.12 -0.14 7.09
N SER A 118 -2.95 0.16 7.66
CA SER A 118 -1.66 -0.19 7.02
C SER A 118 -1.53 -1.69 6.80
N ILE A 119 -0.86 -2.14 5.75
CA ILE A 119 -0.57 -3.56 5.55
C ILE A 119 0.92 -3.79 5.78
N LEU A 120 1.27 -4.44 6.89
CA LEU A 120 2.64 -4.82 7.21
C LEU A 120 2.88 -6.27 6.78
N VAL A 121 3.80 -6.46 5.86
CA VAL A 121 4.08 -7.77 5.29
C VAL A 121 5.47 -8.23 5.69
N PHE A 122 5.56 -9.43 6.22
CA PHE A 122 6.80 -10.04 6.69
C PHE A 122 7.15 -11.22 5.80
N THR A 123 8.38 -11.22 5.27
CA THR A 123 8.82 -12.29 4.36
C THR A 123 10.31 -12.59 4.49
N PRO A 124 10.72 -13.88 4.46
CA PRO A 124 12.13 -14.25 4.36
C PRO A 124 12.65 -14.12 2.92
N ASN A 125 11.76 -13.88 1.94
CA ASN A 125 12.13 -13.85 0.54
C ASN A 125 12.53 -12.44 0.11
N ARG A 126 13.84 -12.19 0.05
CA ARG A 126 14.39 -10.89 -0.35
C ARG A 126 14.00 -10.45 -1.77
N ARG A 127 13.69 -11.39 -2.67
CA ARG A 127 13.36 -11.08 -4.07
C ARG A 127 12.03 -10.34 -4.21
N ILE A 128 11.07 -10.63 -3.32
CA ILE A 128 9.72 -10.06 -3.41
C ILE A 128 9.54 -8.82 -2.51
N LEU A 129 10.51 -8.50 -1.65
CA LEU A 129 10.42 -7.35 -0.74
C LEU A 129 10.14 -6.03 -1.47
N THR A 130 10.91 -5.73 -2.51
CA THR A 130 10.75 -4.48 -3.27
C THR A 130 9.50 -4.51 -4.14
N GLN A 131 9.19 -5.66 -4.73
CA GLN A 131 8.00 -5.85 -5.58
C GLN A 131 6.71 -5.60 -4.82
N LEU A 132 6.60 -6.14 -3.60
CA LEU A 132 5.40 -6.01 -2.80
C LEU A 132 5.19 -4.59 -2.23
N ASN A 133 6.23 -3.76 -2.13
CA ASN A 133 6.08 -2.34 -1.79
C ASN A 133 5.43 -1.51 -2.90
N LEU A 134 5.22 -2.08 -4.10
CA LEU A 134 4.41 -1.45 -5.16
C LEU A 134 2.92 -1.71 -5.00
N LEU A 135 2.51 -2.55 -4.04
CA LEU A 135 1.11 -2.82 -3.77
C LEU A 135 0.55 -1.74 -2.84
N TRP A 136 -0.68 -1.33 -3.08
CA TRP A 136 -1.37 -0.34 -2.28
C TRP A 136 -1.34 -0.63 -0.78
N GLY A 137 -0.88 0.35 0.01
CA GLY A 137 -0.91 0.28 1.46
C GLY A 137 0.08 -0.73 2.08
N VAL A 138 0.90 -1.40 1.26
CA VAL A 138 1.83 -2.42 1.71
C VAL A 138 3.18 -1.82 2.09
N LYS A 139 3.66 -2.18 3.28
CA LYS A 139 5.05 -2.02 3.71
C LYS A 139 5.64 -3.37 4.01
N CYS A 140 6.62 -3.76 3.20
CA CYS A 140 7.31 -5.03 3.34
C CYS A 140 8.54 -4.94 4.24
N HIS A 141 8.67 -5.95 5.10
CA HIS A 141 9.77 -6.12 6.04
C HIS A 141 10.38 -7.51 5.87
N TYR A 142 11.70 -7.55 5.86
CA TYR A 142 12.43 -8.80 5.89
C TYR A 142 12.27 -9.45 7.27
N TYR A 143 11.86 -10.72 7.29
CA TYR A 143 11.71 -11.49 8.52
C TYR A 143 11.99 -12.97 8.22
N ASP A 144 13.03 -13.52 8.84
CA ASP A 144 13.56 -14.86 8.58
C ASP A 144 13.72 -15.70 9.86
N ARG A 145 13.12 -15.28 10.97
CA ARG A 145 13.13 -16.07 12.20
C ARG A 145 12.21 -17.28 12.01
N PHE A 146 12.78 -18.46 12.25
CA PHE A 146 12.06 -19.73 12.26
C PHE A 146 11.79 -20.13 13.72
N VAL A 147 10.82 -19.45 14.32
CA VAL A 147 10.38 -19.67 15.71
C VAL A 147 8.97 -20.23 15.73
N SER A 148 8.44 -20.53 16.92
CA SER A 148 7.05 -20.95 17.07
C SER A 148 6.07 -19.87 16.56
N THR A 149 4.85 -20.26 16.22
CA THR A 149 3.82 -19.31 15.76
C THR A 149 3.54 -18.24 16.82
N ASP A 150 3.47 -18.63 18.09
CA ASP A 150 3.25 -17.69 19.20
C ASP A 150 4.36 -16.66 19.32
N GLU A 151 5.62 -17.09 19.25
CA GLU A 151 6.77 -16.17 19.24
C GLU A 151 6.76 -15.24 18.01
N THR A 152 6.39 -15.77 16.85
CA THR A 152 6.25 -14.98 15.62
C THR A 152 5.24 -13.85 15.78
N VAL A 153 4.09 -14.14 16.42
CA VAL A 153 3.05 -13.13 16.68
C VAL A 153 3.56 -12.05 17.61
N VAL A 154 4.30 -12.41 18.67
CA VAL A 154 4.90 -11.45 19.59
C VAL A 154 5.92 -10.56 18.86
N ASP A 155 6.84 -11.16 18.11
CA ASP A 155 7.86 -10.46 17.34
C ASP A 155 7.26 -9.46 16.35
N VAL A 156 6.31 -9.92 15.53
CA VAL A 156 5.64 -9.10 14.52
C VAL A 156 4.90 -7.93 15.17
N ASN A 157 4.23 -8.17 16.30
CA ASN A 157 3.54 -7.10 17.03
C ASN A 157 4.51 -6.05 17.62
N LEU A 158 5.68 -6.47 18.09
CA LEU A 158 6.72 -5.56 18.55
C LEU A 158 7.24 -4.68 17.41
N ILE A 159 7.61 -5.32 16.28
CA ILE A 159 8.07 -4.60 15.09
C ILE A 159 6.98 -3.65 14.56
N ALA A 160 5.73 -4.10 14.53
CA ALA A 160 4.60 -3.30 14.11
C ALA A 160 4.42 -2.06 15.00
N LYS A 161 4.54 -2.19 16.33
CA LYS A 161 4.47 -1.06 17.27
C LYS A 161 5.58 -0.05 17.03
N GLU A 162 6.83 -0.50 16.88
CA GLU A 162 7.97 0.38 16.59
C GLU A 162 7.76 1.16 15.29
N LYS A 163 7.26 0.49 14.25
CA LYS A 163 7.02 1.11 12.93
C LYS A 163 5.79 2.01 12.92
N ALA A 164 4.73 1.66 13.65
CA ALA A 164 3.53 2.47 13.78
C ALA A 164 3.75 3.78 14.55
N MET A 165 4.70 3.80 15.50
CA MET A 165 5.11 5.03 16.21
C MET A 165 6.02 5.94 15.37
N SER A 166 6.57 5.44 14.26
CA SER A 166 7.67 6.10 13.55
C SER A 166 7.26 7.10 12.46
N LYS A 167 6.02 7.13 11.93
CA LYS A 167 5.56 8.17 10.97
C LYS A 167 4.09 8.03 10.58
N GLN A 168 3.48 9.18 10.30
CA GLN A 168 2.16 9.36 9.66
C GLN A 168 1.97 8.36 8.52
N VAL A 169 1.03 7.44 8.70
CA VAL A 169 0.74 6.37 7.73
C VAL A 169 0.14 7.02 6.49
N THR A 170 0.85 6.89 5.38
CA THR A 170 0.34 7.10 4.02
C THR A 170 0.36 5.73 3.34
N HIS A 171 -0.64 5.41 2.52
CA HIS A 171 -0.76 4.10 1.87
C HIS A 171 0.10 3.98 0.58
N LEU A 172 0.57 5.12 0.05
CA LEU A 172 1.45 5.26 -1.11
C LEU A 172 2.65 6.18 -0.83
#